data_AF-A0A2M7DK44-F1
#
_entry.id   AF-A0A2M7DK44-F1
#
_cell.length_a   1.000
_cell.length_b   1.000
_cell.length_c   1.000
_cell.angle_alpha   90.00
_cell.angle_beta   90.00
_cell.angle_gamma   90.00
#
_symmetry.space_group_name_H-M   'P 1'
#
loop_
_entity.id
_entity.type
_entity.pdbx_description
1 polymer ?
#
loop_
_entity_poly.entity_id
_entity_poly.type
_entity_poly.pdbx_seq_one_letter_code
_entity_poly.pdbx_strand_id
1 'polypeptide(L)'
;MYGDKFINFVSKGIGNYYIGTGNPNSNTLFIGKESAIHSTDTFTRNWYDCNAQSWAIHINTNSCEILEYFVDNNHPLRASWGRNTWSKYQKLSDFIRDKESEPYYVDFLKHAFSTEINDAPMKRTSEAEKSSIIQRKLLFKNSKFIQDFPVVVLACSDYIQNNDDIREIDDIFGVTYCGDEEGKYWYNKGNWFFLHYSPDRKKLVIHTRQLSADVKNEMLEKMGSIIRNHLAEIGEIESTNR
;
A
#
# COMPACT_ATOMS: atom_id res chain seq x y z
N MET A 1 18.97 8.43 -2.69
CA MET A 1 19.42 7.74 -3.91
C MET A 1 18.62 6.46 -4.06
N TYR A 2 18.20 6.11 -5.28
CA TYR A 2 17.37 4.94 -5.55
C TYR A 2 18.21 3.67 -5.62
N GLY A 3 17.71 2.57 -5.04
CA GLY A 3 18.38 1.27 -5.17
C GLY A 3 18.15 0.61 -6.53
N ASP A 4 19.09 -0.25 -6.96
CA ASP A 4 19.07 -0.93 -8.26
C ASP A 4 17.76 -1.70 -8.54
N LYS A 5 17.19 -2.30 -7.48
CA LYS A 5 15.92 -3.05 -7.58
C LYS A 5 14.77 -2.14 -8.00
N PHE A 6 14.69 -0.93 -7.45
CA PHE A 6 13.67 0.05 -7.83
C PHE A 6 13.94 0.62 -9.22
N ILE A 7 15.21 0.93 -9.56
CA ILE A 7 15.59 1.39 -10.90
C ILE A 7 15.18 0.36 -11.97
N ASN A 8 15.43 -0.93 -11.72
CA ASN A 8 15.02 -2.01 -12.62
C ASN A 8 13.49 -2.15 -12.70
N PHE A 9 12.78 -1.94 -11.59
CA PHE A 9 11.33 -1.99 -11.56
C PHE A 9 10.70 -0.85 -12.38
N VAL A 10 11.24 0.36 -12.27
CA VAL A 10 10.81 1.53 -13.04
C VAL A 10 11.09 1.34 -14.52
N SER A 11 12.30 0.90 -14.90
CA SER A 11 12.66 0.75 -16.32
C SER A 11 11.75 -0.25 -17.06
N LYS A 12 11.33 -1.32 -16.39
CA LYS A 12 10.36 -2.29 -16.92
C LYS A 12 8.92 -1.76 -16.96
N GLY A 13 8.57 -0.79 -16.13
CA GLY A 13 7.23 -0.22 -16.07
C GLY A 13 6.94 0.86 -17.10
N ILE A 14 7.97 1.46 -17.73
CA ILE A 14 7.80 2.47 -18.77
C ILE A 14 6.93 1.92 -19.90
N GLY A 15 5.73 2.51 -20.07
CA GLY A 15 4.76 2.11 -21.09
C GLY A 15 4.01 0.80 -20.81
N ASN A 16 4.26 0.15 -19.67
CA ASN A 16 3.70 -1.17 -19.36
C ASN A 16 2.79 -1.17 -18.13
N TYR A 17 3.16 -0.49 -17.05
CA TYR A 17 2.38 -0.51 -15.81
C TYR A 17 2.65 0.68 -14.90
N TYR A 18 1.68 0.99 -14.04
CA TYR A 18 1.82 1.95 -12.95
C TYR A 18 2.82 1.45 -11.89
N ILE A 19 3.77 2.31 -11.51
CA ILE A 19 4.79 1.98 -10.50
C ILE A 19 4.19 2.12 -9.11
N GLY A 20 3.65 3.30 -8.80
CA GLY A 20 3.27 3.69 -7.46
C GLY A 20 3.73 5.10 -7.11
N THR A 21 3.53 5.48 -5.85
CA THR A 21 3.97 6.76 -5.28
C THR A 21 4.49 6.58 -3.86
N GLY A 22 5.36 7.48 -3.41
CA GLY A 22 5.94 7.48 -2.06
C GLY A 22 7.40 7.04 -2.03
N ASN A 23 7.92 6.79 -0.83
CA ASN A 23 9.34 6.48 -0.65
C ASN A 23 9.65 5.01 -0.99
N PRO A 24 10.40 4.73 -2.09
CA PRO A 24 10.71 3.35 -2.48
C PRO A 24 11.70 2.67 -1.53
N ASN A 25 12.39 3.42 -0.66
CA ASN A 25 13.29 2.88 0.35
C ASN A 25 12.61 2.72 1.72
N SER A 26 11.29 2.82 1.77
CA SER A 26 10.55 2.62 3.02
C SER A 26 10.37 1.14 3.35
N ASN A 27 9.95 0.87 4.59
CA ASN A 27 9.74 -0.48 5.11
C ASN A 27 8.30 -0.99 4.95
N THR A 28 7.36 -0.14 4.51
CA THR A 28 5.94 -0.48 4.40
C THR A 28 5.44 -0.25 2.97
N LEU A 29 4.82 -1.27 2.39
CA LEU A 29 4.15 -1.19 1.10
C LEU A 29 2.63 -1.27 1.29
N PHE A 30 1.92 -0.24 0.82
CA PHE A 30 0.46 -0.27 0.67
C PHE A 30 0.08 -0.74 -0.74
N ILE A 31 -0.80 -1.72 -0.83
CA ILE A 31 -1.37 -2.18 -2.10
C ILE A 31 -2.89 -2.01 -2.06
N GLY A 32 -3.39 -1.04 -2.82
CA GLY A 32 -4.82 -0.79 -2.99
C GLY A 32 -5.43 -1.65 -4.11
N LYS A 33 -6.71 -1.39 -4.39
CA LYS A 33 -7.43 -1.99 -5.53
C LYS A 33 -7.02 -1.33 -6.83
N GLU A 34 -7.60 -0.17 -7.12
CA GLU A 34 -7.27 0.72 -8.22
C GLU A 34 -7.38 2.17 -7.73
N SER A 35 -6.69 3.08 -8.41
CA SER A 35 -6.84 4.51 -8.15
C SER A 35 -8.21 5.02 -8.62
N ALA A 36 -8.88 5.81 -7.79
CA ALA A 36 -10.22 6.32 -8.04
C ALA A 36 -10.22 7.51 -9.01
N ILE A 37 -9.94 7.24 -10.29
CA ILE A 37 -9.85 8.24 -11.37
C ILE A 37 -11.04 8.07 -12.31
N HIS A 38 -11.74 9.17 -12.63
CA HIS A 38 -12.84 9.13 -13.58
C HIS A 38 -12.31 9.00 -15.02
N SER A 39 -13.01 8.28 -15.90
CA SER A 39 -12.58 8.09 -17.29
C SER A 39 -12.45 9.39 -18.08
N THR A 40 -13.19 10.43 -17.69
CA THR A 40 -13.13 11.77 -18.30
C THR A 40 -12.10 12.69 -17.65
N ASP A 41 -11.45 12.29 -16.56
CA ASP A 41 -10.39 13.06 -15.90
C ASP A 41 -9.06 12.81 -16.60
N THR A 42 -8.91 13.44 -17.76
CA THR A 42 -7.74 13.27 -18.64
C THR A 42 -6.44 13.71 -17.98
N PHE A 43 -6.48 14.72 -17.10
CA PHE A 43 -5.29 15.23 -16.42
C PHE A 43 -4.75 14.22 -15.41
N THR A 44 -5.59 13.75 -14.47
CA THR A 44 -5.16 12.77 -13.47
C THR A 44 -4.88 11.42 -14.12
N ARG A 45 -5.60 11.07 -15.20
CA ARG A 45 -5.31 9.87 -15.98
C ARG A 45 -3.93 9.93 -16.64
N ASN A 46 -3.58 11.05 -17.27
CA ASN A 46 -2.26 11.24 -17.86
C ASN A 46 -1.14 11.18 -16.80
N TRP A 47 -1.37 11.75 -15.61
CA TRP A 47 -0.41 11.62 -14.50
C TRP A 47 -0.18 10.14 -14.11
N TYR A 48 -1.26 9.35 -14.04
CA TYR A 48 -1.19 7.93 -13.74
C TYR A 48 -0.46 7.14 -14.84
N ASP A 49 -0.84 7.35 -16.11
CA ASP A 49 -0.28 6.62 -17.25
C ASP A 49 1.21 6.98 -17.49
N CYS A 50 1.62 8.21 -17.16
CA CYS A 50 3.02 8.66 -17.22
C CYS A 50 3.83 8.36 -15.95
N ASN A 51 3.28 7.71 -14.92
CA ASN A 51 3.93 7.54 -13.62
C ASN A 51 5.33 6.88 -13.72
N ALA A 52 5.49 5.84 -14.54
CA ALA A 52 6.80 5.21 -14.75
C ALA A 52 7.82 6.14 -15.43
N GLN A 53 7.38 7.00 -16.35
CA GLN A 53 8.24 8.00 -16.99
C GLN A 53 8.65 9.09 -15.99
N SER A 54 7.71 9.54 -15.14
CA SER A 54 8.00 10.49 -14.06
C SER A 54 9.05 9.94 -13.10
N TRP A 55 8.95 8.67 -12.70
CA TRP A 55 9.96 8.01 -11.89
C TRP A 55 11.32 7.92 -12.59
N ALA A 56 11.35 7.62 -13.88
CA ALA A 56 12.59 7.59 -14.65
C ALA A 56 13.28 8.98 -14.67
N ILE A 57 12.51 10.06 -14.77
CA ILE A 57 13.02 11.43 -14.66
C ILE A 57 13.59 11.68 -13.27
N HIS A 58 12.89 11.30 -12.21
CA HIS A 58 13.39 11.45 -10.84
C HIS A 58 14.72 10.71 -10.61
N ILE A 59 14.84 9.48 -11.13
CA ILE A 59 16.08 8.70 -11.08
C ILE A 59 17.21 9.42 -11.82
N ASN A 60 16.98 9.86 -13.05
CA ASN A 60 18.00 10.50 -13.89
C ASN A 60 18.45 11.87 -13.36
N THR A 61 17.54 12.61 -12.72
CA THR A 61 17.81 13.94 -12.16
C THR A 61 18.23 13.90 -10.69
N ASN A 62 18.31 12.70 -10.09
CA ASN A 62 18.55 12.50 -8.65
C ASN A 62 17.61 13.35 -7.77
N SER A 63 16.35 13.46 -8.18
CA SER A 63 15.28 14.13 -7.43
C SER A 63 14.33 13.10 -6.79
N CYS A 64 13.23 13.55 -6.19
CA CYS A 64 12.22 12.69 -5.58
C CYS A 64 10.80 13.24 -5.82
N GLU A 65 9.79 12.38 -5.66
CA GLU A 65 8.40 12.84 -5.56
C GLU A 65 8.19 13.71 -4.32
N ILE A 66 7.08 14.45 -4.30
CA ILE A 66 6.63 15.16 -3.10
C ILE A 66 6.12 14.11 -2.10
N LEU A 67 6.85 13.93 -1.01
CA LEU A 67 6.54 12.92 0.02
C LEU A 67 5.75 13.48 1.21
N GLU A 68 5.59 14.80 1.29
CA GLU A 68 4.73 15.41 2.29
C GLU A 68 4.09 16.70 1.77
N TYR A 69 2.87 16.97 2.19
CA TYR A 69 2.15 18.18 1.80
C TYR A 69 0.90 18.41 2.66
N PHE A 70 0.53 19.68 2.78
CA PHE A 70 -0.79 20.07 3.31
C PHE A 70 -1.87 19.83 2.25
N VAL A 71 -2.99 19.26 2.69
CA VAL A 71 -4.23 19.17 1.93
C VAL A 71 -5.00 20.46 2.14
N ASP A 72 -4.67 21.47 1.33
CA ASP A 72 -5.33 22.78 1.36
C ASP A 72 -6.81 22.71 0.93
N ASN A 73 -7.50 23.85 0.95
CA ASN A 73 -8.92 23.91 0.63
C ASN A 73 -9.27 23.57 -0.84
N ASN A 74 -8.31 23.65 -1.75
CA ASN A 74 -8.48 23.35 -3.18
C ASN A 74 -8.04 21.91 -3.53
N HIS A 75 -7.36 21.22 -2.63
CA HIS A 75 -6.85 19.89 -2.85
C HIS A 75 -8.01 18.85 -2.96
N PRO A 76 -8.02 17.93 -3.95
CA PRO A 76 -9.11 16.96 -4.16
C PRO A 76 -9.44 16.09 -2.94
N LEU A 77 -8.43 15.76 -2.12
CA LEU A 77 -8.61 14.99 -0.89
C LEU A 77 -9.34 15.74 0.22
N ARG A 78 -9.42 17.09 0.16
CA ARG A 78 -9.94 17.92 1.25
C ARG A 78 -11.37 17.56 1.63
N ALA A 79 -12.27 17.52 0.65
CA ALA A 79 -13.70 17.28 0.87
C ALA A 79 -14.02 15.88 1.44
N SER A 80 -13.08 14.94 1.29
CA SER A 80 -13.25 13.54 1.71
C SER A 80 -12.27 13.12 2.82
N TRP A 81 -11.55 14.07 3.43
CA TRP A 81 -10.60 13.76 4.49
C TRP A 81 -11.27 12.99 5.63
N GLY A 82 -10.57 11.99 6.17
CA GLY A 82 -11.10 11.04 7.16
C GLY A 82 -11.94 9.89 6.56
N ARG A 83 -12.32 9.98 5.28
CA ARG A 83 -13.09 8.95 4.55
C ARG A 83 -12.36 8.38 3.34
N ASN A 84 -11.37 9.09 2.80
CA ASN A 84 -10.58 8.63 1.66
C ASN A 84 -9.38 7.76 2.09
N THR A 85 -8.86 6.99 1.13
CA THR A 85 -7.73 6.08 1.36
C THR A 85 -6.49 6.78 1.91
N TRP A 86 -6.16 7.98 1.42
CA TRP A 86 -4.97 8.73 1.86
C TRP A 86 -5.05 9.07 3.34
N SER A 87 -6.21 9.51 3.83
CA SER A 87 -6.41 9.80 5.24
C SER A 87 -6.35 8.55 6.13
N LYS A 88 -6.69 7.36 5.59
CA LYS A 88 -6.56 6.08 6.31
C LYS A 88 -5.13 5.58 6.33
N TYR A 89 -4.39 5.70 5.23
CA TYR A 89 -2.95 5.41 5.18
C TYR A 89 -2.15 6.36 6.07
N GLN A 90 -2.52 7.65 6.09
CA GLN A 90 -1.95 8.61 7.03
C GLN A 90 -2.19 8.16 8.47
N LYS A 91 -3.45 7.89 8.84
CA LYS A 91 -3.79 7.46 10.20
C LYS A 91 -3.08 6.17 10.62
N LEU A 92 -2.95 5.20 9.71
CA LEU A 92 -2.21 3.97 9.95
C LEU A 92 -0.71 4.24 10.15
N SER A 93 -0.11 5.06 9.29
CA SER A 93 1.29 5.49 9.43
C SER A 93 1.56 6.20 10.75
N ASP A 94 0.64 7.05 11.21
CA ASP A 94 0.72 7.71 12.52
C ASP A 94 0.76 6.68 13.66
N PHE A 95 -0.13 5.68 13.64
CA PHE A 95 -0.14 4.61 14.63
C PHE A 95 1.15 3.77 14.60
N ILE A 96 1.67 3.47 13.41
CA ILE A 96 2.95 2.75 13.26
C ILE A 96 4.10 3.55 13.91
N ARG A 97 4.06 4.88 13.83
CA ARG A 97 5.10 5.78 14.34
C ARG A 97 4.95 6.16 15.80
N ASP A 98 3.83 5.83 16.45
CA ASP A 98 3.46 6.44 17.74
C ASP A 98 3.44 7.97 17.64
N LYS A 99 2.86 8.49 16.54
CA LYS A 99 2.74 9.92 16.25
C LYS A 99 1.27 10.36 16.38
N GLU A 100 1.05 11.56 16.91
CA GLU A 100 -0.27 12.19 16.87
C GLU A 100 -0.65 12.59 15.44
N SER A 101 -1.92 12.36 15.07
CA SER A 101 -2.40 12.68 13.73
C SER A 101 -2.60 14.17 13.55
N GLU A 102 -2.01 14.69 12.47
CA GLU A 102 -2.24 16.06 12.02
C GLU A 102 -3.37 16.08 10.97
N PRO A 103 -4.46 16.83 11.19
CA PRO A 103 -5.53 16.94 10.21
C PRO A 103 -5.05 17.56 8.90
N TYR A 104 -5.49 16.99 7.77
CA TYR A 104 -5.22 17.51 6.44
C TYR A 104 -3.72 17.62 6.09
N TYR A 105 -2.91 16.73 6.66
CA TYR A 105 -1.50 16.64 6.36
C TYR A 105 -1.17 15.23 5.88
N VAL A 106 -0.44 15.15 4.77
CA VAL A 106 0.07 13.88 4.24
C VAL A 106 1.57 13.88 4.47
N ASP A 107 2.08 12.90 5.21
CA ASP A 107 3.50 12.57 5.31
C ASP A 107 3.79 11.06 5.32
N PHE A 108 2.75 10.21 5.28
CA PHE A 108 2.95 8.75 5.26
C PHE A 108 3.80 8.31 4.07
N LEU A 109 3.79 9.06 2.96
CA LEU A 109 4.59 8.80 1.76
C LEU A 109 6.10 8.89 2.03
N LYS A 110 6.56 9.60 3.07
CA LYS A 110 7.98 9.54 3.50
C LYS A 110 8.42 8.16 3.94
N HIS A 111 7.46 7.30 4.24
CA HIS A 111 7.69 6.13 5.06
C HIS A 111 6.88 4.91 4.64
N ALA A 112 6.19 5.04 3.52
CA ALA A 112 5.56 3.96 2.83
C ALA A 112 5.67 4.21 1.32
N PHE A 113 5.64 3.12 0.58
CA PHE A 113 5.36 3.13 -0.85
C PHE A 113 3.93 2.66 -1.07
N SER A 114 3.22 3.19 -2.05
CA SER A 114 1.85 2.78 -2.38
C SER A 114 1.72 2.44 -3.85
N THR A 115 1.07 1.33 -4.16
CA THR A 115 0.75 0.90 -5.52
C THR A 115 -0.61 0.18 -5.57
N GLU A 116 -1.05 -0.26 -6.75
CA GLU A 116 -2.38 -0.84 -6.97
C GLU A 116 -2.29 -2.28 -7.49
N ILE A 117 -3.15 -3.20 -7.04
CA ILE A 117 -3.20 -4.56 -7.60
C ILE A 117 -3.92 -4.58 -8.97
N ASN A 118 -4.72 -3.56 -9.27
CA ASN A 118 -5.43 -3.41 -10.54
C ASN A 118 -4.97 -2.13 -11.25
N ASP A 119 -4.31 -2.30 -12.39
CA ASP A 119 -3.77 -1.24 -13.24
C ASP A 119 -4.82 -0.74 -14.24
N ALA A 120 -6.00 -0.43 -13.72
CA ALA A 120 -7.13 0.06 -14.49
C ALA A 120 -7.91 1.08 -13.64
N PRO A 121 -7.43 2.34 -13.56
CA PRO A 121 -8.06 3.36 -12.74
C PRO A 121 -9.52 3.56 -13.08
N MET A 122 -10.36 3.55 -12.04
CA MET A 122 -11.80 3.74 -12.18
C MET A 122 -12.36 4.37 -10.92
N LYS A 123 -13.25 5.36 -11.07
CA LYS A 123 -13.88 6.06 -9.93
C LYS A 123 -14.64 5.10 -9.01
N ARG A 124 -15.20 4.03 -9.56
CA ARG A 124 -15.95 3.00 -8.83
C ARG A 124 -15.42 1.62 -9.17
N THR A 125 -15.02 0.89 -8.14
CA THR A 125 -14.53 -0.50 -8.25
C THR A 125 -15.48 -1.45 -8.97
N SER A 126 -16.80 -1.24 -8.85
CA SER A 126 -17.80 -2.07 -9.56
C SER A 126 -17.75 -1.92 -11.07
N GLU A 127 -17.18 -0.81 -11.57
CA GLU A 127 -17.08 -0.47 -12.99
C GLU A 127 -15.66 -0.70 -13.53
N ALA A 128 -14.72 -1.12 -12.67
CA ALA A 128 -13.32 -1.31 -13.04
C ALA A 128 -13.12 -2.56 -13.90
N GLU A 129 -12.30 -2.44 -14.95
CA GLU A 129 -11.77 -3.57 -15.71
C GLU A 129 -10.77 -4.33 -14.80
N LYS A 130 -10.75 -5.67 -14.86
CA LYS A 130 -10.02 -6.52 -13.90
C LYS A 130 -8.97 -7.42 -14.56
N SER A 131 -8.80 -7.36 -15.88
CA SER A 131 -7.87 -8.21 -16.63
C SER A 131 -6.41 -8.02 -16.21
N SER A 132 -6.04 -6.82 -15.75
CA SER A 132 -4.68 -6.52 -15.31
C SER A 132 -4.27 -7.24 -14.02
N ILE A 133 -5.24 -7.66 -13.18
CA ILE A 133 -4.98 -8.18 -11.83
C ILE A 133 -4.07 -9.41 -11.87
N ILE A 134 -4.27 -10.32 -12.81
CA ILE A 134 -3.45 -11.54 -12.93
C ILE A 134 -1.99 -11.17 -13.24
N GLN A 135 -1.79 -10.23 -14.17
CA GLN A 135 -0.44 -9.77 -14.53
C GLN A 135 0.22 -9.02 -13.36
N ARG A 136 -0.55 -8.23 -12.59
CA ARG A 136 -0.06 -7.54 -11.40
C ARG A 136 0.34 -8.49 -10.29
N LYS A 137 -0.42 -9.57 -10.04
CA LYS A 137 -0.02 -10.65 -9.12
C LYS A 137 1.31 -11.28 -9.51
N LEU A 138 1.48 -11.61 -10.80
CA LEU A 138 2.73 -12.15 -11.33
C LEU A 138 3.88 -11.14 -11.23
N LEU A 139 3.62 -9.86 -11.50
CA LEU A 139 4.60 -8.79 -11.33
C LEU A 139 5.07 -8.69 -9.88
N PHE A 140 4.15 -8.72 -8.92
CA PHE A 140 4.46 -8.65 -7.50
C PHE A 140 5.29 -9.86 -7.06
N LYS A 141 4.90 -11.06 -7.47
CA LYS A 141 5.65 -12.30 -7.18
C LYS A 141 7.09 -12.25 -7.70
N ASN A 142 7.30 -11.71 -8.89
CA ASN A 142 8.61 -11.73 -9.57
C ASN A 142 9.46 -10.47 -9.36
N SER A 143 8.91 -9.42 -8.75
CA SER A 143 9.62 -8.16 -8.54
C SER A 143 10.41 -8.16 -7.24
N LYS A 144 11.74 -8.17 -7.33
CA LYS A 144 12.61 -8.00 -6.16
C LYS A 144 12.31 -6.73 -5.37
N PHE A 145 11.93 -5.64 -6.04
CA PHE A 145 11.55 -4.40 -5.37
C PHE A 145 10.33 -4.58 -4.47
N ILE A 146 9.26 -5.20 -4.99
CA ILE A 146 8.03 -5.46 -4.23
C ILE A 146 8.28 -6.51 -3.13
N GLN A 147 9.07 -7.54 -3.44
CA GLN A 147 9.38 -8.62 -2.52
C GLN A 147 10.32 -8.21 -1.37
N ASP A 148 11.01 -7.08 -1.47
CA ASP A 148 11.93 -6.63 -0.42
C ASP A 148 11.22 -5.96 0.77
N PHE A 149 10.00 -5.46 0.61
CA PHE A 149 9.31 -4.77 1.69
C PHE A 149 9.06 -5.72 2.88
N PRO A 150 9.52 -5.38 4.10
CA PRO A 150 9.28 -6.20 5.28
C PRO A 150 7.81 -6.18 5.71
N VAL A 151 7.06 -5.13 5.38
CA VAL A 151 5.62 -5.05 5.63
C VAL A 151 4.88 -4.77 4.33
N VAL A 152 3.86 -5.58 4.03
CA VAL A 152 2.94 -5.36 2.91
C VAL A 152 1.50 -5.37 3.42
N VAL A 153 0.77 -4.28 3.21
CA VAL A 153 -0.65 -4.19 3.53
C VAL A 153 -1.45 -4.26 2.25
N LEU A 154 -2.08 -5.42 2.04
CA LEU A 154 -2.97 -5.73 0.93
C LEU A 154 -4.39 -5.23 1.24
N ALA A 155 -4.63 -3.94 1.00
CA ALA A 155 -5.93 -3.28 1.13
C ALA A 155 -6.80 -3.49 -0.13
N CYS A 156 -6.90 -4.74 -0.59
CA CYS A 156 -7.50 -5.08 -1.88
C CYS A 156 -8.62 -6.12 -1.81
N SER A 157 -9.04 -6.53 -0.60
CA SER A 157 -10.21 -7.40 -0.40
C SER A 157 -10.16 -8.65 -1.29
N ASP A 158 -11.17 -8.84 -2.13
CA ASP A 158 -11.43 -9.99 -3.00
C ASP A 158 -10.60 -10.00 -4.30
N TYR A 159 -9.76 -8.98 -4.54
CA TYR A 159 -8.87 -8.98 -5.71
C TYR A 159 -7.73 -9.99 -5.56
N ILE A 160 -7.47 -10.42 -4.33
CA ILE A 160 -6.61 -11.55 -4.00
C ILE A 160 -7.49 -12.59 -3.28
N GLN A 161 -7.48 -13.81 -3.80
CA GLN A 161 -8.19 -14.95 -3.25
C GLN A 161 -7.31 -15.63 -2.22
N ASN A 162 -7.80 -15.66 -0.99
CA ASN A 162 -7.12 -16.32 0.11
C ASN A 162 -8.16 -17.00 1.01
N ASN A 163 -8.37 -18.29 0.81
CA ASN A 163 -9.30 -19.17 1.53
C ASN A 163 -8.63 -20.53 1.79
N ASP A 164 -9.39 -21.54 2.22
CA ASP A 164 -8.82 -22.85 2.58
C ASP A 164 -8.25 -23.62 1.38
N ASP A 165 -8.77 -23.36 0.17
CA ASP A 165 -8.36 -24.05 -1.07
C ASP A 165 -7.34 -23.25 -1.88
N ILE A 166 -7.38 -21.92 -1.80
CA ILE A 166 -6.61 -20.99 -2.64
C ILE A 166 -5.85 -20.04 -1.73
N ARG A 167 -4.52 -20.00 -1.90
CA ARG A 167 -3.58 -19.30 -1.02
C ARG A 167 -2.68 -18.34 -1.81
N GLU A 168 -3.27 -17.43 -2.59
CA GLU A 168 -2.49 -16.57 -3.49
C GLU A 168 -1.49 -15.68 -2.75
N ILE A 169 -1.81 -15.25 -1.52
CA ILE A 169 -0.90 -14.42 -0.72
C ILE A 169 0.38 -15.19 -0.40
N ASP A 170 0.22 -16.45 0.00
CA ASP A 170 1.32 -17.33 0.34
C ASP A 170 2.22 -17.55 -0.89
N ASP A 171 1.60 -17.80 -2.05
CA ASP A 171 2.30 -17.99 -3.33
C ASP A 171 3.02 -16.75 -3.87
N ILE A 172 2.48 -15.55 -3.62
CA ILE A 172 3.02 -14.29 -4.13
C ILE A 172 4.15 -13.78 -3.24
N PHE A 173 4.00 -13.88 -1.91
CA PHE A 173 4.91 -13.23 -0.96
C PHE A 173 5.75 -14.21 -0.13
N GLY A 174 5.59 -15.52 -0.30
CA GLY A 174 6.33 -16.53 0.45
C GLY A 174 6.03 -16.50 1.94
N VAL A 175 4.76 -16.34 2.29
CA VAL A 175 4.25 -16.23 3.66
C VAL A 175 3.20 -17.30 3.95
N THR A 176 2.81 -17.46 5.21
CA THR A 176 1.71 -18.35 5.62
C THR A 176 0.78 -17.61 6.56
N TYR A 177 -0.53 -17.86 6.47
CA TYR A 177 -1.52 -17.34 7.42
C TYR A 177 -1.26 -17.87 8.83
N CYS A 178 -1.40 -17.03 9.84
CA CYS A 178 -1.13 -17.40 11.24
C CYS A 178 -2.22 -18.27 11.87
N GLY A 179 -3.30 -18.57 11.15
CA GLY A 179 -4.47 -19.23 11.71
C GLY A 179 -5.42 -18.28 12.43
N ASP A 180 -6.61 -18.78 12.76
CA ASP A 180 -7.69 -17.97 13.31
C ASP A 180 -7.39 -17.43 14.72
N GLU A 181 -6.59 -18.14 15.51
CA GLU A 181 -6.31 -17.78 16.90
C GLU A 181 -5.38 -16.57 17.03
N GLU A 182 -4.41 -16.43 16.14
CA GLU A 182 -3.40 -15.36 16.20
C GLU A 182 -3.53 -14.34 15.08
N GLY A 183 -3.98 -14.80 13.90
CA GLY A 183 -3.96 -14.04 12.66
C GLY A 183 -5.27 -13.40 12.29
N LYS A 184 -6.39 -13.68 12.99
CA LYS A 184 -7.73 -13.19 12.63
C LYS A 184 -8.17 -12.01 13.48
N TYR A 185 -8.31 -10.86 12.84
CA TYR A 185 -8.87 -9.67 13.48
C TYR A 185 -10.18 -9.32 12.80
N TRP A 186 -11.30 -9.66 13.44
CA TRP A 186 -12.64 -9.49 12.88
C TRP A 186 -13.49 -8.58 13.76
N TYR A 187 -13.80 -7.38 13.26
CA TYR A 187 -14.67 -6.41 13.95
C TYR A 187 -16.09 -6.45 13.37
N ASN A 188 -16.20 -6.52 12.05
CA ASN A 188 -17.43 -6.77 11.30
C ASN A 188 -17.10 -7.08 9.83
N LYS A 189 -18.13 -7.36 9.01
CA LYS A 189 -17.98 -7.65 7.58
C LYS A 189 -17.19 -6.60 6.78
N GLY A 190 -17.22 -5.33 7.22
CA GLY A 190 -16.54 -4.20 6.59
C GLY A 190 -15.15 -3.92 7.16
N ASN A 191 -14.84 -4.45 8.33
CA ASN A 191 -13.65 -4.15 9.12
C ASN A 191 -13.05 -5.44 9.66
N TRP A 192 -12.06 -5.95 8.95
CA TRP A 192 -11.28 -7.12 9.32
C TRP A 192 -9.88 -7.03 8.72
N PHE A 193 -8.93 -7.74 9.30
CA PHE A 193 -7.65 -8.02 8.66
C PHE A 193 -7.07 -9.36 9.11
N PHE A 194 -6.24 -9.95 8.24
CA PHE A 194 -5.60 -11.24 8.44
C PHE A 194 -4.08 -11.12 8.36
N LEU A 195 -3.36 -11.78 9.25
CA LEU A 195 -1.90 -11.74 9.32
C LEU A 195 -1.27 -12.96 8.65
N HIS A 196 -0.23 -12.71 7.87
CA HIS A 196 0.62 -13.73 7.27
C HIS A 196 2.08 -13.39 7.52
N TYR A 197 2.90 -14.38 7.85
CA TYR A 197 4.34 -14.18 8.04
C TYR A 197 5.18 -15.09 7.16
N SER A 198 6.35 -14.61 6.77
CA SER A 198 7.39 -15.47 6.22
C SER A 198 7.89 -16.45 7.30
N PRO A 199 8.43 -17.62 6.92
CA PRO A 199 8.96 -18.60 7.86
C PRO A 199 10.01 -18.04 8.82
N ASP A 200 10.83 -17.09 8.37
CA ASP A 200 11.87 -16.42 9.16
C ASP A 200 11.36 -15.21 9.96
N ARG A 201 10.05 -14.94 9.92
CA ARG A 201 9.36 -13.83 10.59
C ARG A 201 9.88 -12.45 10.20
N LYS A 202 10.60 -12.31 9.09
CA LYS A 202 11.09 -11.00 8.61
C LYS A 202 10.10 -10.23 7.75
N LYS A 203 9.14 -10.93 7.13
CA LYS A 203 8.07 -10.34 6.34
C LYS A 203 6.72 -10.55 7.00
N LEU A 204 5.95 -9.47 7.07
CA LEU A 204 4.56 -9.43 7.48
C LEU A 204 3.71 -8.99 6.29
N VAL A 205 2.72 -9.80 5.93
CA VAL A 205 1.69 -9.43 4.95
C VAL A 205 0.35 -9.38 5.66
N ILE A 206 -0.36 -8.26 5.50
CA ILE A 206 -1.68 -8.02 6.10
C ILE A 206 -2.71 -7.95 5.00
N HIS A 207 -3.69 -8.85 5.01
CA HIS A 207 -4.82 -8.82 4.09
C HIS A 207 -6.03 -8.15 4.72
N THR A 208 -6.62 -7.18 4.03
CA THR A 208 -7.78 -6.45 4.55
C THR A 208 -8.66 -5.94 3.40
N ARG A 209 -9.84 -5.41 3.75
CA ARG A 209 -10.66 -4.66 2.78
C ARG A 209 -9.94 -3.38 2.37
N GLN A 210 -10.43 -2.75 1.32
CA GLN A 210 -9.98 -1.42 0.96
C GLN A 210 -10.14 -0.46 2.14
N LEU A 211 -9.02 0.14 2.56
CA LEU A 211 -8.98 1.08 3.69
C LEU A 211 -9.50 2.45 3.24
N SER A 212 -10.83 2.57 3.10
CA SER A 212 -11.49 3.80 2.63
C SER A 212 -12.67 4.20 3.53
N ALA A 213 -13.86 4.46 2.97
CA ALA A 213 -15.02 4.88 3.74
C ALA A 213 -15.41 3.79 4.75
N ASP A 214 -15.63 4.19 6.01
CA ASP A 214 -16.06 3.32 7.12
C ASP A 214 -15.02 2.34 7.69
N VAL A 215 -13.77 2.76 7.74
CA VAL A 215 -12.70 2.06 8.48
C VAL A 215 -12.68 2.51 9.94
N LYS A 216 -12.84 1.53 10.85
CA LYS A 216 -12.77 1.67 12.31
C LYS A 216 -11.36 2.08 12.76
N ASN A 217 -11.28 3.12 13.60
CA ASN A 217 -10.02 3.58 14.16
C ASN A 217 -9.34 2.52 15.03
N GLU A 218 -10.10 1.79 15.87
CA GLU A 218 -9.58 0.67 16.69
C GLU A 218 -8.92 -0.44 15.85
N MET A 219 -9.39 -0.65 14.62
CA MET A 219 -8.79 -1.62 13.70
C MET A 219 -7.46 -1.10 13.14
N LEU A 220 -7.41 0.18 12.74
CA LEU A 220 -6.17 0.81 12.28
C LEU A 220 -5.12 0.91 13.39
N GLU A 221 -5.55 1.21 14.62
CA GLU A 221 -4.68 1.26 15.78
C GLU A 221 -4.07 -0.11 16.05
N LYS A 222 -4.89 -1.17 16.13
CA LYS A 222 -4.40 -2.54 16.33
C LYS A 222 -3.46 -2.97 15.20
N MET A 223 -3.82 -2.70 13.94
CA MET A 223 -2.98 -2.99 12.78
C MET A 223 -1.64 -2.23 12.86
N GLY A 224 -1.68 -0.94 13.20
CA GLY A 224 -0.50 -0.10 13.34
C GLY A 224 0.43 -0.57 14.44
N SER A 225 -0.09 -0.97 15.60
CA SER A 225 0.72 -1.54 16.69
C SER A 225 1.39 -2.85 16.28
N ILE A 226 0.69 -3.74 15.56
CA ILE A 226 1.27 -5.00 15.06
C ILE A 226 2.41 -4.71 14.07
N ILE A 227 2.19 -3.80 13.12
CA ILE A 227 3.21 -3.40 12.14
C ILE A 227 4.41 -2.77 12.86
N ARG A 228 4.18 -1.88 13.81
CA ARG A 228 5.25 -1.24 14.61
C ARG A 228 6.08 -2.29 15.33
N ASN A 229 5.45 -3.21 16.04
CA ASN A 229 6.14 -4.25 16.78
C ASN A 229 6.98 -5.13 15.85
N HIS A 230 6.40 -5.56 14.72
CA HIS A 230 7.12 -6.30 13.69
C HIS A 230 8.38 -5.56 13.21
N LEU A 231 8.22 -4.29 12.82
CA LEU A 231 9.34 -3.47 12.34
C LEU A 231 10.42 -3.27 13.41
N ALA A 232 10.03 -3.12 14.68
CA ALA A 232 10.99 -3.01 15.79
C ALA A 232 11.73 -4.33 16.05
N GLU A 233 11.03 -5.46 16.01
CA GLU A 233 11.62 -6.80 16.19
C GLU A 233 12.68 -7.13 15.14
N ILE A 234 12.47 -6.67 13.90
CA ILE A 234 13.43 -6.90 12.80
C ILE A 234 14.47 -5.77 12.65
N GLY A 235 14.41 -4.73 13.50
CA GLY A 235 15.37 -3.63 13.54
C GLY A 235 15.19 -2.55 12.47
N GLU A 236 14.02 -2.46 11.83
CA GLU A 236 13.70 -1.43 10.83
C GLU A 236 13.28 -0.08 11.44
N ILE A 237 12.84 -0.09 12.71
CA ILE A 237 12.57 1.11 13.51
C ILE A 237 13.04 0.90 14.96
N GLU A 238 13.17 1.99 15.71
CA GLU A 238 13.54 1.91 17.13
C GLU A 238 12.41 1.30 17.98
N SER A 239 12.77 0.39 18.88
CA SER A 239 11.84 -0.11 19.90
C SER A 239 11.56 0.98 20.92
N THR A 240 10.33 1.45 21.03
CA THR A 240 9.92 2.25 22.19
C THR A 240 9.74 1.33 23.39
N ASN A 241 10.74 1.27 24.27
CA ASN A 241 10.53 0.81 25.64
C ASN A 241 9.63 1.85 26.33
N ARG A 242 8.34 1.58 26.44
CA ARG A 242 7.46 2.24 27.39
C ARG A 242 6.94 1.21 28.38
#